data_AF-A0A819F4M8-F1
#
_entry.id   AF-A0A819F4M8-F1
#
_cell.length_a   1.000
_cell.length_b   1.000
_cell.length_c   1.000
_cell.angle_alpha   90.00
_cell.angle_beta   90.00
_cell.angle_gamma   90.00
#
_symmetry.space_group_name_H-M   'P 1'
#
loop_
_entity.id
_entity.type
_entity.pdbx_description
1 polymer ?
#
loop_
_entity_poly.entity_id
_entity_poly.type
_entity_poly.pdbx_seq_one_letter_code
_entity_poly.pdbx_strand_id
1 'polypeptide(L)'
;MAKILVTGGTGVLGRAVSKLFLSNQTNFIIGSRHRKAKDSTNDNLASDLNQTWIYMDLTKTEAINKSMNNNIDTILHLASMPQETLNVQPIQVEAVAMELDKIIKGSPLNTTYDIGGRKIYNMDEIVDSLLKVRHEKKLVLKIPIMGKIMKGLAKGYSTCDNISLISNTWEEYLSNKYLK
;
A
#
# COMPACT_ATOMS: atom_id res chain seq x y z
N MET A 1 -5.19 24.93 3.59
CA MET A 1 -5.05 23.70 2.77
C MET A 1 -4.91 22.55 3.73
N ALA A 2 -5.72 21.50 3.60
CA ALA A 2 -5.74 20.40 4.56
C ALA A 2 -4.35 19.76 4.70
N LYS A 3 -3.87 19.59 5.93
CA LYS A 3 -2.55 19.01 6.20
C LYS A 3 -2.71 17.54 6.60
N ILE A 4 -2.04 16.66 5.85
CA ILE A 4 -2.19 15.20 6.01
C ILE A 4 -1.03 14.64 6.84
N LEU A 5 -1.33 13.84 7.87
CA LEU A 5 -0.35 12.99 8.53
C LEU A 5 -0.34 11.61 7.90
N VAL A 6 0.79 11.19 7.34
CA VAL A 6 0.96 9.83 6.81
C VAL A 6 1.76 9.01 7.82
N THR A 7 1.14 7.99 8.44
CA THR A 7 1.87 6.98 9.21
C THR A 7 2.18 5.79 8.32
N GLY A 8 3.30 5.08 8.55
CA GLY A 8 3.71 4.01 7.65
C GLY A 8 4.23 4.51 6.28
N GLY A 9 4.54 5.82 6.18
CA GLY A 9 5.08 6.46 4.98
C GLY A 9 6.40 5.84 4.46
N THR A 10 7.11 5.07 5.30
CA THR A 10 8.34 4.37 4.91
C THR A 10 8.10 3.05 4.18
N GLY A 11 6.88 2.50 4.25
CA GLY A 11 6.50 1.23 3.62
C GLY A 11 6.25 1.35 2.11
N VAL A 12 5.92 0.24 1.46
CA VAL A 12 5.70 0.17 0.00
C VAL A 12 4.62 1.15 -0.46
N LEU A 13 3.41 1.04 0.10
CA LEU A 13 2.30 1.95 -0.23
C LEU A 13 2.55 3.39 0.23
N GLY A 14 3.11 3.57 1.44
CA GLY A 14 3.44 4.89 1.98
C GLY A 14 4.39 5.68 1.09
N ARG A 15 5.39 5.02 0.50
CA ARG A 15 6.31 5.64 -0.47
C ARG A 15 5.61 6.03 -1.77
N ALA A 16 4.73 5.17 -2.29
CA ALA A 16 3.96 5.46 -3.51
C ALA A 16 3.03 6.66 -3.31
N VAL A 17 2.28 6.70 -2.20
CA VAL A 17 1.45 7.84 -1.82
C VAL A 17 2.29 9.11 -1.66
N SER A 18 3.43 9.02 -0.96
CA SER A 18 4.31 10.19 -0.75
C SER A 18 4.83 10.76 -2.07
N LYS A 19 5.21 9.91 -3.03
CA LYS A 19 5.63 10.36 -4.37
C LYS A 19 4.49 11.06 -5.11
N LEU A 20 3.27 10.50 -5.06
CA LEU A 20 2.09 11.10 -5.69
C LEU A 20 1.71 12.43 -5.05
N PHE A 21 1.78 12.54 -3.72
CA PHE A 21 1.52 13.79 -3.02
C PHE A 21 2.53 14.88 -3.36
N LEU A 22 3.81 14.51 -3.51
CA LEU A 22 4.84 15.45 -3.98
C LEU A 22 4.52 15.94 -5.40
N SER A 23 4.23 15.03 -6.34
CA SER A 23 3.89 15.44 -7.72
C SER A 23 2.65 16.32 -7.80
N ASN A 24 1.70 16.10 -6.90
CA ASN A 24 0.44 16.86 -6.82
C ASN A 24 0.51 18.08 -5.91
N GLN A 25 1.69 18.45 -5.38
CA GLN A 25 1.90 19.54 -4.43
C GLN A 25 0.93 19.50 -3.22
N THR A 26 0.61 18.28 -2.78
CA THR A 26 -0.27 18.04 -1.64
C THR A 26 0.51 18.27 -0.35
N ASN A 27 -0.09 18.92 0.65
CA ASN A 27 0.58 19.24 1.92
C ASN A 27 0.49 18.05 2.90
N PHE A 28 1.63 17.44 3.21
CA PHE A 28 1.68 16.28 4.11
C PHE A 28 2.95 16.22 4.98
N ILE A 29 2.83 15.48 6.09
CA ILE A 29 3.92 15.13 7.01
C ILE A 29 4.02 13.60 7.09
N ILE A 30 5.25 13.07 7.17
CA ILE A 30 5.46 11.66 7.47
C ILE A 30 5.75 11.46 8.96
N GLY A 31 4.92 10.65 9.62
CA GLY A 31 5.15 10.12 10.97
C GLY A 31 5.86 8.77 10.91
N SER A 32 7.09 8.69 11.41
CA SER A 32 7.93 7.49 11.35
C SER A 32 8.61 7.18 12.67
N ARG A 33 8.71 5.87 12.99
CA ARG A 33 9.54 5.37 14.09
C ARG A 33 11.04 5.43 13.78
N HIS A 34 11.41 5.39 12.50
CA HIS A 34 12.79 5.57 12.09
C HIS A 34 13.06 7.06 11.92
N ARG A 35 14.03 7.59 12.68
CA ARG A 35 14.57 8.93 12.42
C ARG A 35 15.23 8.90 11.04
N LYS A 36 14.85 9.81 10.14
CA LYS A 36 15.62 10.01 8.91
C LYS A 36 16.99 10.51 9.35
N ALA A 37 18.06 9.76 9.05
CA ALA A 37 19.41 10.31 9.18
C ALA A 37 19.44 11.60 8.32
N LYS A 38 19.96 12.70 8.88
CA LYS A 38 20.35 13.84 8.05
C LYS A 38 21.29 13.30 6.97
N ASP A 39 20.96 13.59 5.72
CA ASP A 39 21.75 13.34 4.51
C ASP A 39 22.00 11.89 4.08
N SER A 40 21.34 11.52 2.98
CA SER A 40 21.97 10.72 1.93
C SER A 40 21.63 11.41 0.62
N THR A 41 22.64 12.10 0.10
CA THR A 41 22.72 12.71 -1.22
C THR A 41 22.26 11.74 -2.32
N ASN A 42 21.49 12.26 -3.28
CA ASN A 42 20.93 11.64 -4.50
C ASN A 42 19.46 11.17 -4.46
N ASP A 43 18.53 12.07 -4.11
CA ASP A 43 17.17 12.04 -4.67
C ASP A 43 16.74 13.49 -4.97
N ASN A 44 17.22 14.01 -6.11
CA ASN A 44 17.02 15.39 -6.59
C ASN A 44 15.55 15.77 -6.92
N LEU A 45 14.56 14.97 -6.51
CA LEU A 45 13.13 15.32 -6.58
C LEU A 45 12.54 15.73 -5.22
N ALA A 46 13.22 15.43 -4.12
CA ALA A 46 12.71 15.66 -2.76
C ALA A 46 13.27 16.94 -2.11
N SER A 47 14.19 17.64 -2.76
CA SER A 47 14.80 18.88 -2.25
C SER A 47 13.90 20.11 -2.40
N ASP A 48 12.98 20.10 -3.38
CA ASP A 48 12.25 21.31 -3.79
C ASP A 48 10.83 21.39 -3.17
N LEU A 49 10.38 20.31 -2.53
CA LEU A 49 9.14 20.25 -1.79
C LEU A 49 9.48 19.89 -0.36
N ASN A 50 9.26 20.81 0.58
CA ASN A 50 9.53 20.73 2.03
C ASN A 50 8.83 19.54 2.71
N GLN A 51 9.24 18.31 2.39
CA GLN A 51 8.69 17.11 2.97
C GLN A 51 9.14 17.02 4.42
N THR A 52 8.22 17.30 5.33
CA THR A 52 8.50 17.34 6.76
C THR A 52 8.36 15.94 7.36
N TRP A 53 9.39 15.51 8.09
CA TRP A 53 9.42 14.23 8.81
C TRP A 53 9.33 14.48 10.30
N ILE A 54 8.46 13.72 10.99
CA ILE A 54 8.37 13.72 12.45
C ILE A 54 8.64 12.32 12.99
N TYR A 55 9.47 12.26 14.03
CA TYR A 55 9.60 11.03 14.80
C TYR A 55 8.29 10.78 15.54
N MET A 56 7.73 9.58 15.36
CA MET A 56 6.46 9.19 15.95
C MET A 56 6.48 7.73 16.37
N ASP A 57 6.27 7.52 17.66
CA ASP A 57 6.03 6.20 18.24
C ASP A 57 4.53 6.08 18.54
N LEU A 58 3.82 5.26 17.76
CA LEU A 58 2.38 5.06 17.89
C LEU A 58 1.98 4.35 19.19
N THR A 59 2.93 3.77 19.92
CA THR A 59 2.68 3.20 21.26
C THR A 59 2.66 4.27 22.36
N LYS A 60 3.12 5.50 22.06
CA LYS A 60 3.19 6.62 23.00
C LYS A 60 2.21 7.71 22.60
N THR A 61 1.23 7.98 23.46
CA THR A 61 0.19 9.01 23.24
C THR A 61 0.75 10.42 23.07
N GLU A 62 1.87 10.73 23.73
CA GLU A 62 2.59 12.01 23.62
C GLU A 62 3.03 12.33 22.18
N ALA A 63 3.46 11.31 21.42
CA ALA A 63 3.90 11.48 20.05
C ALA A 63 2.73 11.84 19.12
N ILE A 64 1.55 11.25 19.37
CA ILE A 64 0.31 11.57 18.66
C ILE A 64 -0.12 13.00 18.99
N ASN A 65 -0.18 13.36 20.27
CA ASN A 65 -0.58 14.70 20.72
C ASN A 65 0.34 15.80 20.18
N LYS A 66 1.66 15.58 20.19
CA LYS A 66 2.63 16.52 19.63
C LYS A 66 2.46 16.72 18.12
N SER A 67 2.01 15.69 17.41
CA SER A 67 1.72 15.80 15.97
C SER A 67 0.47 16.61 15.69
N MET A 68 -0.57 16.52 16.53
CA MET A 68 -1.83 17.27 16.37
C MET A 68 -1.63 18.79 16.49
N ASN A 69 -0.59 19.23 17.20
CA ASN A 69 -0.19 20.64 17.27
C ASN A 69 0.27 21.22 15.90
N ASN A 70 0.42 20.40 14.87
CA ASN A 70 0.79 20.84 13.53
C ASN A 70 -0.40 21.21 12.64
N ASN A 71 -1.60 21.36 13.23
CA ASN A 71 -2.86 21.65 12.53
C ASN A 71 -3.16 20.61 11.45
N ILE A 72 -3.22 19.34 11.86
CA ILE A 72 -3.46 18.19 11.00
C ILE A 72 -4.96 17.98 10.85
N ASP A 73 -5.43 17.94 9.62
CA ASP A 73 -6.85 17.80 9.28
C ASP A 73 -7.22 16.35 8.93
N THR A 74 -6.26 15.59 8.40
CA THR A 74 -6.47 14.20 7.96
C THR A 74 -5.31 13.32 8.42
N ILE A 75 -5.61 12.13 8.94
CA ILE A 75 -4.62 11.08 9.23
C ILE A 75 -4.80 9.95 8.22
N LEU A 76 -3.76 9.70 7.41
CA LEU A 76 -3.66 8.55 6.54
C LEU A 76 -2.80 7.47 7.22
N HIS A 77 -3.47 6.46 7.77
CA HIS A 77 -2.81 5.40 8.51
C HIS A 77 -2.44 4.21 7.62
N LEU A 78 -1.17 4.11 7.22
CA LEU A 78 -0.63 3.00 6.39
C LEU A 78 0.37 2.13 7.16
N ALA A 79 0.41 2.24 8.49
CA ALA A 79 1.32 1.45 9.30
C ALA A 79 0.68 0.08 9.57
N SER A 80 1.15 -0.95 8.88
CA SER A 80 0.67 -2.32 9.03
C SER A 80 1.81 -3.32 9.15
N MET A 81 1.51 -4.49 9.72
CA MET A 81 2.35 -5.67 9.66
C MET A 81 1.55 -6.75 8.92
N PRO A 82 2.02 -7.23 7.75
CA PRO A 82 1.31 -8.29 7.05
C PRO A 82 1.36 -9.59 7.87
N GLN A 83 0.23 -10.28 7.96
CA GLN A 83 0.17 -11.68 8.37
C GLN A 83 -0.03 -12.55 7.14
N GLU A 84 0.59 -13.73 7.15
CA GLU A 84 0.69 -14.59 5.97
C GLU A 84 -0.53 -15.52 5.84
N THR A 85 -0.87 -15.84 4.58
CA THR A 85 -1.79 -16.90 4.08
C THR A 85 -3.23 -16.48 3.77
N LEU A 86 -3.51 -16.21 2.48
CA LEU A 86 -4.87 -16.00 1.94
C LEU A 86 -4.89 -16.00 0.39
N ASN A 87 -6.06 -16.26 -0.19
CA ASN A 87 -6.35 -15.98 -1.60
C ASN A 87 -6.22 -14.48 -1.92
N VAL A 88 -5.71 -14.17 -3.11
CA VAL A 88 -5.32 -12.82 -3.48
C VAL A 88 -6.08 -12.32 -4.72
N GLN A 89 -6.52 -11.07 -4.65
CA GLN A 89 -6.88 -10.25 -5.80
C GLN A 89 -5.80 -9.16 -5.90
N PRO A 90 -4.66 -9.43 -6.57
CA PRO A 90 -3.52 -8.52 -6.56
C PRO A 90 -3.89 -7.18 -7.18
N ILE A 91 -3.64 -6.10 -6.45
CA ILE A 91 -3.79 -4.73 -6.93
C ILE A 91 -2.43 -4.04 -6.95
N GLN A 92 -2.19 -3.26 -7.99
CA GLN A 92 -0.97 -2.48 -8.12
C GLN A 92 -0.92 -1.36 -7.08
N VAL A 93 0.25 -1.17 -6.47
CA VAL A 93 0.46 -0.19 -5.39
C VAL A 93 0.12 1.24 -5.85
N GLU A 94 0.56 1.62 -7.05
CA GLU A 94 0.28 2.94 -7.63
C GLU A 94 -1.22 3.18 -7.81
N ALA A 95 -1.98 2.13 -8.15
CA ALA A 95 -3.43 2.23 -8.31
C ALA A 95 -4.13 2.52 -6.97
N VAL A 96 -3.69 1.88 -5.89
CA VAL A 96 -4.18 2.18 -4.53
C VAL A 96 -3.80 3.60 -4.12
N ALA A 97 -2.57 4.04 -4.40
CA ALA A 97 -2.12 5.38 -4.07
C ALA A 97 -2.97 6.47 -4.76
N MET A 98 -3.30 6.26 -6.04
CA MET A 98 -4.18 7.17 -6.79
C MET A 98 -5.59 7.23 -6.22
N GLU A 99 -6.15 6.09 -5.80
CA GLU A 99 -7.48 6.07 -5.20
C GLU A 99 -7.49 6.75 -3.82
N LEU A 100 -6.44 6.57 -3.02
CA LEU A 100 -6.29 7.27 -1.73
C LEU A 100 -6.20 8.79 -1.91
N ASP A 101 -5.45 9.27 -2.90
CA ASP A 101 -5.36 10.71 -3.22
C ASP A 101 -6.72 11.30 -3.59
N LYS A 102 -7.53 10.54 -4.33
CA LYS A 102 -8.91 10.92 -4.66
C LYS A 102 -9.82 10.95 -3.42
N ILE A 103 -9.78 9.92 -2.58
CA ILE A 103 -10.61 9.81 -1.37
C ILE A 103 -10.31 10.95 -0.39
N ILE A 104 -9.03 11.26 -0.16
CA ILE A 104 -8.61 12.26 0.84
C ILE A 104 -9.02 13.69 0.45
N LYS A 105 -9.22 13.96 -0.84
CA LYS A 105 -9.70 15.26 -1.35
C LYS A 105 -11.23 15.40 -1.27
N GLY A 106 -11.95 14.30 -1.05
CA GLY A 106 -13.40 14.28 -0.90
C GLY A 106 -13.87 14.46 0.54
N SER A 107 -15.18 14.44 0.75
CA SER A 107 -15.77 14.36 2.08
C SER A 107 -15.59 12.96 2.69
N PRO A 108 -15.58 12.83 4.03
CA PRO A 108 -15.52 11.52 4.69
C PRO A 108 -16.63 10.59 4.21
N LEU A 109 -16.26 9.39 3.75
CA LEU A 109 -17.22 8.41 3.23
C LEU A 109 -18.09 7.79 4.32
N ASN A 110 -17.62 7.77 5.57
CA ASN A 110 -18.28 7.14 6.72
C ASN A 110 -18.70 5.68 6.48
N THR A 111 -17.95 4.96 5.64
CA THR A 111 -18.17 3.55 5.31
C THR A 111 -16.84 2.88 4.95
N THR A 112 -16.85 1.56 4.82
CA THR A 112 -15.75 0.82 4.20
C THR A 112 -15.69 1.08 2.70
N TYR A 113 -14.48 1.14 2.17
CA TYR A 113 -14.21 1.24 0.74
C TYR A 113 -13.27 0.11 0.34
N ASP A 114 -13.84 -0.91 -0.28
CA ASP A 114 -13.07 -2.06 -0.78
C ASP A 114 -12.64 -1.79 -2.22
N ILE A 115 -11.38 -2.11 -2.55
CA ILE A 115 -10.85 -1.99 -3.90
C ILE A 115 -9.90 -3.15 -4.21
N GLY A 116 -10.08 -3.74 -5.39
CA GLY A 116 -9.35 -4.90 -5.85
C GLY A 116 -8.69 -4.67 -7.21
N GLY A 117 -7.74 -5.55 -7.56
CA GLY A 117 -7.19 -5.59 -8.91
C GLY A 117 -8.19 -6.12 -9.93
N ARG A 118 -7.86 -5.94 -11.22
CA ARG A 118 -8.76 -6.27 -12.33
C ARG A 118 -9.14 -7.75 -12.45
N LYS A 119 -8.38 -8.65 -11.84
CA LYS A 119 -8.59 -10.10 -11.92
C LYS A 119 -8.31 -10.77 -10.58
N ILE A 120 -9.15 -11.75 -10.24
CA ILE A 120 -8.96 -12.64 -9.10
C ILE A 120 -8.14 -13.84 -9.58
N TYR A 121 -7.20 -14.28 -8.74
CA TYR A 121 -6.36 -15.44 -9.03
C TYR A 121 -6.43 -16.43 -7.88
N ASN A 122 -6.36 -17.71 -8.22
CA ASN A 122 -6.03 -18.71 -7.23
C ASN A 122 -4.50 -18.78 -7.03
N MET A 123 -4.08 -19.43 -5.96
CA MET A 123 -2.66 -19.53 -5.62
C MET A 123 -1.84 -20.33 -6.64
N ASP A 124 -2.43 -21.33 -7.28
CA ASP A 124 -1.74 -22.12 -8.32
C ASP A 124 -1.40 -21.21 -9.50
N GLU A 125 -2.34 -20.39 -9.96
CA GLU A 125 -2.11 -19.43 -11.06
C GLU A 125 -0.99 -18.45 -10.75
N ILE A 126 -0.96 -17.89 -9.54
CA ILE A 126 0.09 -16.95 -9.10
C ILE A 126 1.46 -17.64 -9.05
N VAL A 127 1.53 -18.81 -8.41
CA VAL A 127 2.79 -19.52 -8.20
C VAL A 127 3.34 -20.06 -9.51
N ASP A 128 2.51 -20.71 -10.33
CA ASP A 128 2.93 -21.33 -11.58
C ASP A 128 3.44 -20.28 -12.57
N SER A 129 2.72 -19.17 -12.72
CA SER A 129 3.15 -18.08 -13.61
C SER A 129 4.44 -17.39 -13.13
N LEU A 130 4.64 -17.25 -11.81
CA LEU A 130 5.86 -16.70 -11.24
C LEU A 130 7.07 -17.62 -11.44
N LEU A 131 6.92 -18.92 -11.17
CA LEU A 131 7.97 -19.91 -11.37
C LEU A 131 8.35 -20.00 -12.85
N LYS A 132 7.35 -19.97 -13.75
CA LYS A 132 7.56 -19.98 -15.20
C LYS A 132 8.38 -18.78 -15.66
N VAL A 133 8.01 -17.55 -15.27
CA VAL A 133 8.73 -16.35 -15.73
C VAL A 133 10.13 -16.23 -15.14
N ARG A 134 10.37 -16.82 -13.95
CA ARG A 134 11.69 -16.85 -13.31
C ARG A 134 12.56 -18.03 -13.75
N HIS A 135 12.04 -18.92 -14.59
CA HIS A 135 12.69 -20.17 -14.98
C HIS A 135 13.08 -21.07 -13.79
N GLU A 136 12.26 -21.09 -12.74
CA GLU A 136 12.53 -21.87 -11.53
C GLU A 136 11.74 -23.18 -11.50
N LYS A 137 12.38 -24.27 -11.06
CA LYS A 137 11.73 -25.57 -10.80
C LYS A 137 11.68 -25.83 -9.30
N LYS A 138 10.55 -25.54 -8.66
CA LYS A 138 10.32 -25.73 -7.22
C LYS A 138 9.12 -26.64 -6.99
N LEU A 139 9.19 -27.48 -5.95
CA LEU A 139 8.07 -28.31 -5.53
C LEU A 139 7.02 -27.43 -4.86
N VAL A 140 5.78 -27.49 -5.36
CA VAL A 140 4.61 -26.78 -4.80
C VAL A 140 3.69 -27.81 -4.16
N LEU A 141 3.65 -27.85 -2.83
CA LEU A 141 2.79 -28.75 -2.08
C LEU A 141 1.41 -28.13 -1.87
N LYS A 142 0.35 -28.83 -2.32
CA LYS A 142 -1.04 -28.39 -2.11
C LYS A 142 -1.52 -28.83 -0.73
N ILE A 143 -1.65 -27.87 0.18
CA ILE A 143 -2.20 -28.11 1.52
C ILE A 143 -3.74 -28.07 1.43
N PRO A 144 -4.47 -29.06 1.97
CA PRO A 144 -5.92 -29.08 1.92
C PRO A 144 -6.54 -27.90 2.67
N ILE A 145 -7.66 -27.39 2.15
CA ILE A 145 -8.41 -26.27 2.73
C ILE A 145 -9.13 -26.74 4.00
N MET A 146 -8.59 -26.36 5.16
CA MET A 146 -9.11 -26.81 6.46
C MET A 146 -9.59 -25.64 7.33
N GLY A 147 -10.73 -25.85 8.01
CA GLY A 147 -11.32 -24.84 8.87
C GLY A 147 -12.21 -23.81 8.14
N LYS A 148 -13.05 -23.10 8.91
CA LYS A 148 -14.04 -22.15 8.36
C LYS A 148 -13.38 -20.93 7.71
N ILE A 149 -12.28 -20.44 8.29
CA ILE A 149 -11.53 -19.29 7.77
C ILE A 149 -11.03 -19.63 6.37
N MET A 150 -10.17 -20.65 6.22
CA MET A 150 -9.63 -21.06 4.92
C MET A 150 -10.72 -21.33 3.88
N LYS A 151 -11.84 -21.93 4.28
CA LYS A 151 -13.01 -22.13 3.38
C LYS A 151 -13.63 -20.82 2.90
N GLY A 152 -13.74 -19.80 3.76
CA GLY A 152 -14.24 -18.47 3.36
C GLY A 152 -13.31 -17.77 2.38
N LEU A 153 -12.00 -17.90 2.59
CA LEU A 153 -11.00 -17.32 1.71
C LEU A 153 -10.96 -18.03 0.36
N ALA A 154 -11.05 -19.37 0.38
CA ALA A 154 -11.24 -20.20 -0.81
C ALA A 154 -12.47 -19.78 -1.63
N LYS A 155 -13.53 -19.31 -0.96
CA LYS A 155 -14.74 -18.76 -1.59
C LYS A 155 -14.58 -17.31 -2.08
N GLY A 156 -13.41 -16.69 -1.89
CA GLY A 156 -13.12 -15.33 -2.35
C GLY A 156 -13.66 -14.24 -1.43
N TYR A 157 -13.96 -14.52 -0.15
CA TYR A 157 -14.46 -13.48 0.77
C TYR A 157 -13.45 -12.37 1.07
N SER A 158 -12.19 -12.52 0.66
CA SER A 158 -11.13 -11.51 0.70
C SER A 158 -10.98 -10.71 -0.61
N THR A 159 -11.94 -10.83 -1.53
CA THR A 159 -11.96 -10.14 -2.83
C THR A 159 -13.18 -9.22 -2.92
N CYS A 160 -13.18 -8.31 -3.89
CA CYS A 160 -14.28 -7.37 -4.08
C CYS A 160 -14.56 -7.08 -5.56
N ASP A 161 -15.80 -6.66 -5.84
CA ASP A 161 -16.28 -6.32 -7.18
C ASP A 161 -15.80 -4.94 -7.65
N ASN A 162 -15.46 -4.05 -6.72
CA ASN A 162 -14.93 -2.73 -7.04
C ASN A 162 -13.46 -2.84 -7.50
N ILE A 163 -13.26 -2.85 -8.81
CA ILE A 163 -11.93 -3.04 -9.41
C ILE A 163 -11.27 -1.73 -9.83
N SER A 164 -9.95 -1.66 -9.67
CA SER A 164 -9.15 -0.57 -10.21
C SER A 164 -8.78 -0.83 -11.67
N LEU A 165 -9.38 -0.07 -12.60
CA LEU A 165 -9.13 -0.19 -14.05
C LEU A 165 -7.70 0.20 -14.46
N ILE A 166 -7.05 1.04 -13.68
CA ILE A 166 -5.67 1.50 -13.92
C ILE A 166 -4.62 0.52 -13.40
N SER A 167 -5.02 -0.47 -12.59
CA SER A 167 -4.10 -1.46 -12.06
C SER A 167 -3.66 -2.41 -13.17
N ASN A 168 -2.36 -2.67 -13.27
CA ASN A 168 -1.88 -3.84 -13.99
C ASN A 168 -2.52 -5.11 -13.40
N THR A 169 -2.76 -6.08 -14.26
CA THR A 169 -3.01 -7.49 -13.92
C THR A 169 -1.71 -8.15 -13.48
N TRP A 170 -1.82 -9.35 -12.92
CA TRP A 170 -0.65 -10.13 -12.53
C TRP A 170 0.26 -10.46 -13.73
N GLU A 171 -0.32 -10.84 -14.86
CA GLU A 171 0.42 -11.18 -16.07
C GLU A 171 1.17 -9.96 -16.62
N GLU A 172 0.52 -8.80 -16.70
CA GLU A 172 1.17 -7.54 -17.10
C GLU A 172 2.28 -7.13 -16.14
N TYR A 173 2.09 -7.33 -14.82
CA TYR A 173 3.13 -7.11 -13.83
C TYR A 173 4.35 -8.01 -14.08
N LEU A 174 4.13 -9.32 -14.28
CA LEU A 174 5.22 -10.26 -14.55
C LEU A 174 5.96 -9.91 -15.83
N SER A 175 5.25 -9.59 -16.92
CA SER A 175 5.86 -9.14 -18.18
C SER A 175 6.68 -7.87 -17.99
N ASN A 176 6.13 -6.88 -17.29
CA ASN A 176 6.81 -5.60 -17.06
C ASN A 176 8.07 -5.72 -16.20
N LYS A 177 8.13 -6.72 -15.31
CA LYS A 177 9.23 -6.86 -14.35
C LYS A 177 10.31 -7.83 -14.79
N TYR A 178 9.96 -8.90 -15.50
CA TYR A 178 10.87 -10.01 -15.78
C TYR A 178 11.14 -10.26 -17.27
N LEU A 179 10.31 -9.74 -18.18
CA LEU A 179 10.42 -9.99 -19.62
C LEU A 179 10.82 -8.75 -20.43
N LYS A 180 11.33 -7.72 -19.76
CA LYS A 180 11.90 -6.52 -20.40
C LYS A 180 13.40 -6.67 -20.60
#